data_AF-A0A5S3V455-F1
#
_entry.id   AF-A0A5S3V455-F1
#
_cell.length_a   1.000
_cell.length_b   1.000
_cell.length_c   1.000
_cell.angle_alpha   90.00
_cell.angle_beta   90.00
_cell.angle_gamma   90.00
#
_symmetry.space_group_name_H-M   'P 1'
#
loop_
_entity.id
_entity.type
_entity.pdbx_description
1 polymer ?
#
loop_
_entity_poly.entity_id
_entity_poly.type
_entity_poly.pdbx_seq_one_letter_code
_entity_poly.pdbx_strand_id
1 'polypeptide(L)'
;MDSRAFTKLIEFLENVPSVTGVITHGSEENENWWVKFTIDTTHHLAWNTVQELGHVLNYLSLDERLPTSFYPVSPPPYMNGGPEEFLSWVIVCENMEFSPGTCAEWLEGRLPRPVDDISEWEFE
;
A
#
# COMPACT_ATOMS: atom_id res chain seq x y z
N MET A 1 11.92 -13.60 -5.09
CA MET A 1 11.51 -12.72 -6.21
C MET A 1 12.61 -11.69 -6.47
N ASP A 2 12.80 -11.23 -7.71
CA ASP A 2 13.79 -10.18 -8.02
C ASP A 2 13.28 -8.81 -7.53
N SER A 3 14.17 -7.96 -6.97
CA SER A 3 13.83 -6.61 -6.50
C SER A 3 13.16 -5.76 -7.59
N ARG A 4 13.55 -5.95 -8.87
CA ARG A 4 12.97 -5.24 -10.02
C ARG A 4 11.48 -5.54 -10.25
N ALA A 5 10.96 -6.64 -9.70
CA ALA A 5 9.53 -6.95 -9.78
C ALA A 5 8.66 -5.96 -9.00
N PHE A 6 9.24 -5.25 -8.03
CA PHE A 6 8.54 -4.30 -7.16
C PHE A 6 8.56 -2.87 -7.70
N THR A 7 9.42 -2.55 -8.67
CA THR A 7 9.65 -1.18 -9.16
C THR A 7 8.35 -0.46 -9.50
N LYS A 8 7.46 -1.09 -10.29
CA LYS A 8 6.20 -0.47 -10.70
C LYS A 8 5.29 -0.15 -9.50
N LEU A 9 5.20 -1.06 -8.52
CA LEU A 9 4.37 -0.86 -7.33
C LEU A 9 4.96 0.22 -6.41
N ILE A 10 6.27 0.26 -6.26
CA ILE A 10 6.97 1.27 -5.46
C ILE A 10 6.78 2.65 -6.09
N GLU A 11 7.06 2.79 -7.39
CA GLU A 11 6.89 4.05 -8.11
C GLU A 11 5.44 4.54 -8.04
N PHE A 12 4.45 3.63 -8.15
CA PHE A 12 3.05 3.99 -7.97
C PHE A 12 2.77 4.53 -6.55
N LEU A 13 3.21 3.81 -5.51
CA LEU A 13 2.97 4.19 -4.12
C LEU A 13 3.69 5.49 -3.73
N GLU A 14 4.88 5.75 -4.29
CA GLU A 14 5.62 7.01 -4.09
C GLU A 14 4.88 8.24 -4.63
N ASN A 15 3.97 8.05 -5.59
CA ASN A 15 3.14 9.12 -6.14
C ASN A 15 1.81 9.30 -5.40
N VAL A 16 1.46 8.43 -4.44
CA VAL A 16 0.24 8.59 -3.63
C VAL A 16 0.46 9.73 -2.61
N PRO A 17 -0.37 10.79 -2.57
CA PRO A 17 -0.04 12.04 -1.89
C PRO A 17 0.33 11.92 -0.40
N SER A 18 -0.35 11.06 0.36
CA SER A 18 -0.08 10.88 1.78
C SER A 18 0.93 9.77 2.09
N VAL A 19 1.44 9.05 1.09
CA VAL A 19 2.50 8.06 1.29
C VAL A 19 3.83 8.79 1.42
N THR A 20 4.57 8.47 2.47
CA THR A 20 5.82 9.16 2.79
C THR A 20 6.89 8.18 3.29
N GLY A 21 8.12 8.69 3.39
CA GLY A 21 9.25 7.93 3.91
C GLY A 21 9.80 6.91 2.94
N VAL A 22 10.56 5.95 3.46
CA VAL A 22 11.20 4.89 2.65
C VAL A 22 10.24 3.72 2.50
N ILE A 23 9.93 3.38 1.26
CA ILE A 23 9.21 2.15 0.94
C ILE A 23 10.22 0.98 0.96
N THR A 24 9.93 -0.02 1.78
CA THR A 24 10.73 -1.24 1.88
C THR A 24 9.92 -2.42 1.37
N HIS A 25 10.59 -3.45 0.87
CA HIS A 25 9.91 -4.60 0.29
C HIS A 25 10.75 -5.86 0.47
N GLY A 26 10.10 -7.01 0.31
CA GLY A 26 10.76 -8.30 0.41
C GLY A 26 9.94 -9.42 -0.18
N SER A 27 10.60 -10.55 -0.37
CA SER A 27 9.96 -11.82 -0.71
C SER A 27 10.64 -12.93 0.05
N GLU A 28 9.87 -13.85 0.61
CA GLU A 28 10.42 -15.06 1.22
C GLU A 28 10.70 -16.14 0.15
N GLU A 29 11.53 -17.13 0.48
CA GLU A 29 12.03 -18.10 -0.51
C GLU A 29 10.92 -18.91 -1.20
N ASN A 30 9.74 -19.06 -0.59
CA ASN A 30 8.59 -19.73 -1.18
C ASN A 30 7.29 -19.03 -0.75
N GLU A 31 6.64 -18.31 -1.67
CA GLU A 31 5.18 -18.02 -1.66
C GLU A 31 4.73 -16.59 -1.35
N ASN A 32 5.48 -15.81 -0.55
CA ASN A 32 4.98 -14.51 -0.11
C ASN A 32 5.84 -13.33 -0.57
N TRP A 33 5.20 -12.23 -0.97
CA TRP A 33 5.85 -10.92 -1.13
C TRP A 33 5.15 -9.87 -0.27
N TRP A 34 5.92 -8.85 0.12
CA TRP A 34 5.40 -7.75 0.90
C TRP A 34 6.03 -6.41 0.52
N VAL A 35 5.27 -5.34 0.72
CA VAL A 35 5.70 -3.94 0.61
C VAL A 35 5.25 -3.20 1.86
N LYS A 36 6.16 -2.49 2.52
CA LYS A 36 5.93 -1.72 3.74
C LYS A 36 6.28 -0.26 3.52
N PHE A 37 5.40 0.63 3.93
CA PHE A 37 5.54 2.09 3.79
C PHE A 37 4.84 2.81 4.94
N THR A 38 4.98 4.14 4.96
CA THR A 38 4.31 5.02 5.92
C THR A 38 3.26 5.85 5.20
N ILE A 39 2.14 6.09 5.87
CA ILE A 39 1.17 7.11 5.50
C ILE A 39 1.29 8.21 6.53
N ASP A 40 1.52 9.46 6.10
CA ASP A 40 1.52 10.61 6.99
C ASP A 40 0.10 10.81 7.54
N THR A 41 -0.11 10.44 8.81
CA THR A 41 -1.42 10.51 9.46
C THR A 41 -1.91 11.94 9.69
N THR A 42 -1.04 12.94 9.51
CA THR A 42 -1.38 14.36 9.61
C THR A 42 -1.78 14.96 8.27
N HIS A 43 -1.52 14.26 7.16
CA HIS A 43 -1.94 14.67 5.83
C HIS A 43 -3.47 14.62 5.71
N HIS A 44 -4.08 15.66 5.13
CA HIS A 44 -5.55 15.75 4.99
C HIS A 44 -6.17 14.57 4.22
N LEU A 45 -5.44 13.97 3.27
CA LEU A 45 -5.84 12.76 2.52
C LEU A 45 -5.42 11.43 3.16
N ALA A 46 -4.86 11.39 4.37
CA ALA A 46 -4.34 10.16 4.96
C ALA A 46 -5.39 9.04 5.02
N TRP A 47 -6.59 9.38 5.50
CA TRP A 47 -7.68 8.41 5.66
C TRP A 47 -8.39 8.11 4.34
N ASN A 48 -8.37 9.01 3.37
CA ASN A 48 -8.81 8.73 1.99
C ASN A 48 -7.90 7.64 1.41
N THR A 49 -6.58 7.82 1.52
CA THR A 49 -5.60 6.82 1.08
C THR A 49 -5.80 5.46 1.74
N VAL A 50 -5.99 5.42 3.07
CA VAL A 50 -6.25 4.15 3.78
C VAL A 50 -7.53 3.48 3.29
N GLN A 51 -8.59 4.26 3.04
CA GLN A 51 -9.88 3.73 2.56
C GLN A 51 -9.78 3.19 1.13
N GLU A 52 -9.19 3.93 0.21
CA GLU A 52 -9.02 3.52 -1.19
C GLU A 52 -8.11 2.29 -1.31
N LEU A 53 -6.96 2.31 -0.63
CA LEU A 53 -6.07 1.15 -0.59
C LEU A 53 -6.74 -0.06 0.07
N GLY A 54 -7.46 0.15 1.18
CA GLY A 54 -8.20 -0.90 1.86
C GLY A 54 -9.30 -1.50 0.99
N HIS A 55 -10.02 -0.68 0.23
CA HIS A 55 -11.01 -1.13 -0.74
C HIS A 55 -10.35 -2.00 -1.81
N VAL A 56 -9.34 -1.47 -2.52
CA VAL A 56 -8.76 -2.21 -3.65
C VAL A 56 -8.00 -3.46 -3.20
N LEU A 57 -7.19 -3.38 -2.15
CA LEU A 57 -6.28 -4.45 -1.74
C LEU A 57 -6.91 -5.52 -0.87
N ASN A 58 -8.02 -5.24 -0.18
CA ASN A 58 -8.69 -6.23 0.68
C ASN A 58 -10.00 -6.76 0.08
N TYR A 59 -10.86 -5.85 -0.41
CA TYR A 59 -12.23 -6.16 -0.87
C TYR A 59 -12.67 -5.21 -1.99
N LEU A 60 -12.45 -5.64 -3.23
CA LEU A 60 -12.92 -4.93 -4.42
C LEU A 60 -14.45 -4.83 -4.46
N SER A 61 -15.13 -5.80 -3.87
CA SER A 61 -16.57 -5.79 -3.63
C SER A 61 -16.91 -6.67 -2.42
N LEU A 62 -18.20 -6.82 -2.11
CA LEU A 62 -18.67 -7.73 -1.05
C LEU A 62 -18.19 -9.17 -1.26
N ASP A 63 -17.99 -9.59 -2.51
CA ASP A 63 -17.70 -10.98 -2.88
C ASP A 63 -16.37 -11.15 -3.65
N GLU A 64 -15.67 -10.07 -3.98
CA GLU A 64 -14.40 -10.11 -4.73
C GLU A 64 -13.23 -9.63 -3.88
N ARG A 65 -12.26 -10.52 -3.66
CA ARG A 65 -11.03 -10.24 -2.90
C ARG A 65 -9.82 -10.43 -3.80
N LEU A 66 -8.91 -9.46 -3.77
CA LEU A 66 -7.56 -9.69 -4.26
C LEU A 66 -6.82 -10.65 -3.31
N PRO A 67 -5.80 -11.39 -3.79
CA PRO A 67 -4.99 -12.26 -2.94
C PRO A 67 -4.01 -11.48 -2.05
N THR A 68 -4.26 -10.19 -1.85
CA THR A 68 -3.48 -9.28 -1.01
C THR A 68 -4.16 -9.06 0.34
N SER A 69 -3.38 -8.56 1.29
CA SER A 69 -3.86 -8.05 2.57
C SER A 69 -3.13 -6.75 2.90
N PHE A 70 -3.90 -5.71 3.21
CA PHE A 70 -3.45 -4.40 3.60
C PHE A 70 -3.85 -4.10 5.03
N TYR A 71 -2.87 -3.88 5.92
CA TYR A 71 -3.11 -3.67 7.35
C TYR A 71 -2.00 -2.84 8.01
N PRO A 72 -2.29 -2.16 9.13
CA PRO A 72 -1.29 -1.42 9.89
C PRO A 72 -0.35 -2.37 10.65
N VAL A 73 0.91 -1.96 10.79
CA VAL A 73 1.93 -2.63 11.59
C VAL A 73 2.68 -1.64 12.46
N SER A 74 2.96 -2.06 13.69
CA SER A 74 3.72 -1.28 14.69
C SER A 74 5.22 -1.61 14.65
N PRO A 75 6.08 -0.75 15.18
CA PRO A 75 7.50 -1.02 15.34
C PRO A 75 7.74 -2.11 16.39
N PRO A 76 8.98 -2.58 16.54
CA PRO A 76 9.35 -3.50 17.61
C PRO A 76 8.93 -3.00 19.01
N PRO A 77 8.60 -3.91 19.96
CA PRO A 77 8.02 -3.56 21.26
C PRO A 77 8.82 -2.60 22.15
N TYR A 78 10.12 -2.39 21.85
CA TYR A 78 11.00 -1.50 22.60
C TYR A 78 10.95 -0.04 22.12
N MET A 79 10.24 0.24 21.03
CA MET A 79 10.00 1.60 20.54
C MET A 79 8.69 2.12 21.13
N ASN A 80 8.74 3.27 21.81
CA ASN A 80 7.57 3.94 22.37
C ASN A 80 7.32 5.22 21.56
N GLY A 81 6.08 5.45 21.14
CA GLY A 81 5.63 6.71 20.54
C GLY A 81 4.27 6.57 19.85
N GLY A 82 3.82 7.66 19.24
CA GLY A 82 2.51 7.73 18.61
C GLY A 82 2.46 7.14 17.20
N PRO A 83 1.26 7.06 16.60
CA PRO A 83 1.09 6.69 15.20
C PRO A 83 1.93 7.54 14.23
N GLU A 84 2.10 8.83 14.53
CA GLU A 84 2.92 9.76 13.72
C GLU A 84 4.40 9.33 13.61
N GLU A 85 4.92 8.63 14.62
CA GLU A 85 6.32 8.24 14.68
C GLU A 85 6.54 6.81 14.16
N PHE A 86 5.52 5.96 14.28
CA PHE A 86 5.71 4.52 14.30
C PHE A 86 4.66 3.71 13.55
N LEU A 87 3.55 4.30 13.13
CA LEU A 87 2.58 3.59 12.31
C LEU A 87 3.15 3.36 10.92
N SER A 88 3.26 2.11 10.53
CA SER A 88 3.51 1.73 9.14
C SER A 88 2.35 0.91 8.61
N TRP A 89 2.30 0.75 7.31
CA TRP A 89 1.33 -0.08 6.61
C TRP A 89 2.06 -1.12 5.80
N VAL A 90 1.46 -2.30 5.67
CA VAL A 90 2.02 -3.38 4.85
C VAL A 90 0.97 -3.87 3.86
N ILE A 91 1.41 -4.13 2.65
CA ILE A 91 0.72 -4.96 1.66
C ILE A 91 1.45 -6.30 1.67
N VAL A 92 0.73 -7.38 1.92
CA VAL A 92 1.24 -8.76 1.83
C VAL A 92 0.43 -9.51 0.79
N CYS A 93 1.08 -10.36 0.02
CA CYS A 93 0.42 -11.30 -0.87
C CYS A 93 1.05 -12.68 -0.72
N GLU A 94 0.20 -13.69 -0.56
CA GLU A 94 0.61 -15.09 -0.41
C GLU A 94 0.41 -15.91 -1.69
N ASN A 95 0.08 -15.23 -2.79
CA ASN A 95 -0.14 -15.86 -4.10
C ASN A 95 0.97 -15.46 -5.08
N MET A 96 1.84 -16.41 -5.43
CA MET A 96 2.95 -16.19 -6.36
C MET A 96 2.52 -15.84 -7.79
N GLU A 97 1.30 -16.22 -8.20
CA GLU A 97 0.76 -15.85 -9.51
C GLU A 97 0.35 -14.37 -9.56
N PHE A 98 0.16 -13.74 -8.40
CA PHE A 98 -0.18 -12.34 -8.30
C PHE A 98 1.06 -11.50 -8.00
N SER A 99 1.71 -10.99 -9.05
CA SER A 99 2.96 -10.24 -8.91
C SER A 99 2.77 -8.83 -8.33
N PRO A 100 3.80 -8.21 -7.73
CA PRO A 100 3.72 -6.80 -7.31
C PRO A 100 3.39 -5.85 -8.48
N GLY A 101 3.91 -6.12 -9.68
CA GLY A 101 3.56 -5.34 -10.88
C GLY A 101 2.08 -5.45 -11.26
N THR A 102 1.49 -6.64 -11.11
CA THR A 102 0.04 -6.85 -11.28
C THR A 102 -0.72 -6.07 -10.22
N CYS A 103 -0.30 -6.12 -8.95
CA CYS A 103 -0.89 -5.30 -7.88
C CYS A 103 -0.91 -3.80 -8.25
N ALA A 104 0.18 -3.29 -8.81
CA ALA A 104 0.24 -1.90 -9.28
C ALA A 104 -0.77 -1.62 -10.40
N GLU A 105 -0.96 -2.53 -11.36
CA GLU A 105 -1.98 -2.38 -12.42
C GLU A 105 -3.41 -2.33 -11.85
N TRP A 106 -3.70 -3.11 -10.81
CA TRP A 106 -5.00 -3.09 -10.14
C TRP A 106 -5.24 -1.77 -9.42
N LEU A 107 -4.21 -1.25 -8.74
CA LEU A 107 -4.25 0.05 -8.07
C LEU A 107 -4.39 1.20 -9.07
N GLU A 108 -3.52 1.27 -10.08
CA GLU A 108 -3.63 2.22 -11.19
C GLU A 108 -5.03 2.13 -11.82
N GLY A 109 -5.59 0.93 -11.94
CA GLY A 109 -6.94 0.62 -12.42
C GLY A 109 -8.09 1.37 -11.75
N ARG A 110 -7.95 1.66 -10.45
CA ARG A 110 -9.08 1.90 -9.54
C ARG A 110 -8.90 3.11 -8.64
N LEU A 111 -7.67 3.48 -8.34
CA LEU A 111 -7.37 4.70 -7.59
C LEU A 111 -7.55 5.95 -8.49
N PRO A 112 -7.60 7.14 -7.89
CA PRO A 112 -7.58 8.42 -8.59
C PRO A 112 -6.58 8.48 -9.75
N ARG A 113 -7.00 9.11 -10.86
CA ARG A 113 -6.20 9.22 -12.08
C ARG A 113 -6.12 10.68 -12.57
N PRO A 114 -4.95 11.32 -12.53
CA PRO A 114 -3.67 10.74 -12.12
C PRO A 114 -3.55 10.62 -10.59
N VAL A 115 -2.76 9.66 -10.11
CA VAL A 115 -2.72 9.30 -8.68
C VAL A 115 -2.09 10.39 -7.81
N ASP A 116 -1.29 11.27 -8.39
CA ASP A 116 -0.61 12.39 -7.73
C ASP A 116 -1.45 13.68 -7.70
N ASP A 117 -2.60 13.72 -8.36
CA ASP A 117 -3.50 14.88 -8.33
C ASP A 117 -4.39 14.84 -7.08
N ILE A 118 -4.04 15.68 -6.10
CA ILE A 118 -4.76 15.85 -4.83
C ILE A 118 -6.27 16.04 -5.04
N SER A 119 -6.69 16.78 -6.07
CA SER A 119 -8.10 17.08 -6.30
C SER A 119 -8.93 15.84 -6.67
N GLU A 120 -8.29 14.83 -7.26
CA GLU A 120 -8.93 13.55 -7.59
C GLU A 120 -9.09 12.63 -6.35
N TRP A 121 -8.51 12.99 -5.20
CA TRP A 121 -8.68 12.25 -3.93
C TRP A 121 -9.74 12.85 -3.00
N GLU A 122 -10.16 14.09 -3.26
CA GLU A 122 -11.05 14.88 -2.38
C GLU A 122 -12.55 14.61 -2.62
N PHE A 123 -12.94 13.50 -3.27
CA PHE A 123 -14.35 13.24 -3.61
C PHE A 123 -15.30 13.32 -2.38
N GLU A 124 -16.30 14.21 -2.50
CA GLU A 124 -17.49 14.37 -1.64
C GLU A 124 -18.61 13.38 -2.02
#